data_AF-T1C2L2-F1
#
_entry.id   AF-T1C2L2-F1
#
_cell.length_a   1.000
_cell.length_b   1.000
_cell.length_c   1.000
_cell.angle_alpha   90.00
_cell.angle_beta   90.00
_cell.angle_gamma   90.00
#
_symmetry.space_group_name_H-M   'P 1'
#
loop_
_entity.id
_entity.type
_entity.pdbx_description
1 polymer ?
#
loop_
_entity_poly.entity_id
_entity_poly.type
_entity_poly.pdbx_seq_one_letter_code
_entity_poly.pdbx_strand_id
1 'polypeptide(L)'
;ALITNRHNVTGRHQETGECLDKKHCATPDNIRIYFHKPPLDLGEWHCVKLPLYKEDGSQWWIEHPRFGASADVVALNLNWGSDVKKLPYYLKTDLDRAKLVVRPAEAISVIGFPFGLSSTGRFPIWATGFMAQELGIVTPDNQTFLIDCRTRQGQSGSPVIAYRANVFTYVNDSGRVSTTMAAGTVKWEFLGIYSGRVNSESDLGLVWHVSAIEEVLAA
;
A
#
# COMPACT_ATOMS: atom_id res chain seq x y z
N ALA A 1 0.05 -9.12 8.74
CA ALA A 1 -0.10 -9.64 7.37
C ALA A 1 0.74 -8.79 6.41
N LEU A 2 1.10 -9.34 5.25
CA LEU A 2 1.50 -8.54 4.09
C LEU A 2 0.24 -8.12 3.35
N ILE A 3 0.12 -6.84 3.03
CA ILE A 3 -0.94 -6.31 2.18
C ILE A 3 -0.35 -6.02 0.81
N THR A 4 -1.02 -6.45 -0.25
CA THR A 4 -0.64 -6.15 -1.64
C THR A 4 -1.86 -6.18 -2.55
N ASN A 5 -1.69 -5.84 -3.82
CA ASN A 5 -2.77 -5.94 -4.79
C ASN A 5 -3.03 -7.39 -5.21
N ARG A 6 -4.29 -7.69 -5.54
CA ARG A 6 -4.72 -9.00 -6.00
C ARG A 6 -4.06 -9.38 -7.32
N HIS A 7 -3.89 -8.44 -8.23
CA HIS A 7 -3.20 -8.69 -9.50
C HIS A 7 -1.73 -9.13 -9.33
N ASN A 8 -1.07 -8.73 -8.24
CA ASN A 8 0.31 -9.15 -7.95
C ASN A 8 0.41 -10.63 -7.56
N VAL A 9 -0.61 -11.20 -6.90
CA VAL A 9 -0.62 -12.62 -6.46
C VAL A 9 -1.29 -13.55 -7.46
N THR A 10 -2.15 -13.01 -8.33
CA THR A 10 -2.79 -13.79 -9.40
C THR A 10 -2.01 -13.75 -10.71
N GLY A 11 -1.18 -12.73 -10.93
CA GLY A 11 -0.50 -12.50 -12.20
C GLY A 11 -1.44 -12.07 -13.32
N ARG A 12 -2.63 -11.57 -12.98
CA ARG A 12 -3.69 -11.21 -13.93
C ARG A 12 -4.14 -9.78 -13.71
N HIS A 13 -4.40 -9.06 -14.79
CA HIS A 13 -4.96 -7.72 -14.73
C HIS A 13 -6.29 -7.75 -13.98
N GLN A 14 -6.46 -6.81 -13.04
CA GLN A 14 -7.59 -6.83 -12.12
C GLN A 14 -8.95 -6.78 -12.85
N GLU A 15 -9.10 -5.87 -13.82
CA GLU A 15 -10.38 -5.69 -14.53
C GLU A 15 -10.60 -6.68 -15.67
N THR A 16 -9.59 -6.90 -16.52
CA THR A 16 -9.74 -7.71 -17.73
C THR A 16 -9.46 -9.20 -17.52
N GLY A 17 -8.81 -9.59 -16.42
CA GLY A 17 -8.41 -10.97 -16.14
C GLY A 17 -7.27 -11.52 -17.02
N GLU A 18 -6.77 -10.72 -17.97
CA GLU A 18 -5.66 -11.10 -18.84
C GLU A 18 -4.37 -11.31 -18.05
N CYS A 19 -3.53 -12.26 -18.48
CA CYS A 19 -2.21 -12.43 -17.87
C CYS A 19 -1.38 -11.14 -18.02
N LEU A 20 -0.67 -10.77 -16.94
CA LEU A 20 0.25 -9.64 -16.93
C LEU A 20 1.52 -9.97 -17.72
N ASP A 21 1.99 -11.22 -17.65
CA ASP A 21 3.01 -11.72 -18.58
C ASP A 21 2.36 -12.03 -19.92
N LYS A 22 2.48 -11.08 -20.85
CA LYS A 22 1.95 -11.20 -22.22
C LYS A 22 2.69 -12.20 -23.09
N LYS A 23 3.92 -12.61 -22.70
CA LYS A 23 4.76 -13.49 -23.52
C LYS A 23 4.51 -14.96 -23.23
N HIS A 24 4.41 -15.32 -21.95
CA HIS A 24 4.27 -16.71 -21.53
C HIS A 24 2.98 -17.02 -20.79
N CYS A 25 2.13 -16.01 -20.54
CA CYS A 25 0.94 -16.13 -19.71
C CYS A 25 1.23 -16.71 -18.32
N ALA A 26 2.45 -16.50 -17.82
CA ALA A 26 2.89 -17.02 -16.53
C ALA A 26 2.09 -16.38 -15.39
N THR A 27 1.83 -17.18 -14.36
CA THR A 27 1.21 -16.74 -13.10
C THR A 27 2.17 -17.04 -11.95
N PRO A 28 2.25 -16.18 -10.94
CA PRO A 28 3.19 -16.36 -9.84
C PRO A 28 2.74 -17.52 -8.95
N ASP A 29 3.68 -18.35 -8.53
CA ASP A 29 3.45 -19.46 -7.60
C ASP A 29 3.89 -19.11 -6.17
N ASN A 30 4.73 -18.09 -6.02
CA ASN A 30 5.35 -17.66 -4.77
C ASN A 30 5.51 -16.14 -4.73
N ILE A 31 5.54 -15.60 -3.51
CA ILE A 31 5.98 -14.24 -3.23
C ILE A 31 7.30 -14.24 -2.47
N ARG A 32 8.14 -13.24 -2.73
CA ARG A 32 9.39 -13.00 -2.00
C ARG A 32 9.28 -11.70 -1.23
N ILE A 33 9.61 -11.76 0.06
CA ILE A 33 9.53 -10.64 0.98
C ILE A 33 10.92 -10.44 1.58
N TYR A 34 11.46 -9.23 1.43
CA TYR A 34 12.76 -8.87 1.97
C TYR A 34 12.59 -8.09 3.26
N PHE A 35 13.13 -8.62 4.36
CA PHE A 35 13.17 -7.97 5.65
C PHE A 35 14.58 -7.52 5.98
N HIS A 36 14.71 -6.44 6.76
CA HIS A 36 15.99 -6.10 7.37
C HIS A 36 16.38 -7.16 8.40
N LYS A 37 17.67 -7.49 8.49
CA LYS A 37 18.19 -8.25 9.63
C LYS A 37 18.26 -7.35 10.88
N PRO A 38 18.26 -7.93 12.09
CA PRO A 38 18.59 -7.23 13.33
C PRO A 38 20.10 -7.30 13.64
N PRO A 39 20.74 -6.23 14.17
CA PRO A 39 20.22 -4.85 14.32
C PRO A 39 19.98 -4.20 12.94
N LEU A 40 19.37 -2.99 12.88
CA LEU A 40 19.05 -2.33 11.60
C LEU A 40 20.33 -1.96 10.86
N ASP A 41 20.91 -2.93 10.17
CA ASP A 41 22.10 -2.79 9.37
C ASP A 41 21.68 -2.47 7.94
N LEU A 42 21.98 -1.24 7.53
CA LEU A 42 21.65 -0.75 6.20
C LEU A 42 22.30 -1.64 5.14
N GLY A 43 21.48 -2.32 4.35
CA GLY A 43 21.94 -3.14 3.21
C GLY A 43 21.93 -4.65 3.43
N GLU A 44 21.66 -5.14 4.65
CA GLU A 44 21.49 -6.57 4.91
C GLU A 44 20.02 -6.99 4.90
N TRP A 45 19.70 -8.00 4.07
CA TRP A 45 18.33 -8.46 3.85
C TRP A 45 18.18 -9.95 4.07
N HIS A 46 17.12 -10.33 4.78
CA HIS A 46 16.61 -11.70 4.88
C HIS A 46 15.42 -11.86 3.93
N CYS A 47 15.50 -12.82 3.00
CA CYS A 47 14.44 -13.09 2.03
C CYS A 47 13.57 -14.26 2.50
N VAL A 48 12.29 -14.00 2.75
CA VAL A 48 11.29 -15.01 3.02
C VAL A 48 10.54 -15.28 1.72
N LYS A 49 10.50 -16.55 1.31
CA LYS A 49 9.71 -17.02 0.16
C LYS A 49 8.46 -17.72 0.69
N LEU A 50 7.28 -17.31 0.24
CA LEU A 50 6.01 -17.91 0.62
C LEU A 50 5.26 -18.42 -0.62
N PRO A 51 4.68 -19.63 -0.57
CA PRO A 51 3.81 -20.12 -1.63
C PRO A 51 2.51 -19.30 -1.65
N LEU A 52 1.97 -19.07 -2.86
CA LEU A 52 0.69 -18.37 -3.05
C LEU A 52 -0.50 -19.34 -3.09
N TYR A 53 -0.25 -20.61 -3.39
CA TYR A 53 -1.26 -21.66 -3.48
C TYR A 53 -0.91 -22.83 -2.56
N LYS A 54 -1.93 -23.52 -2.07
CA LYS A 54 -1.84 -24.80 -1.36
C LYS A 54 -1.70 -25.95 -2.36
N GLU A 55 -1.39 -27.13 -1.83
CA GLU A 55 -1.28 -28.35 -2.64
C GLU A 55 -2.60 -28.72 -3.35
N ASP A 56 -3.75 -28.36 -2.75
CA ASP A 56 -5.08 -28.54 -3.35
C ASP A 56 -5.46 -27.47 -4.40
N GLY A 57 -4.55 -26.52 -4.67
CA GLY A 57 -4.77 -25.41 -5.61
C GLY A 57 -5.53 -24.21 -5.02
N SER A 58 -6.00 -24.27 -3.77
CA SER A 58 -6.63 -23.11 -3.11
C SER A 58 -5.60 -22.05 -2.74
N GLN A 59 -6.00 -20.78 -2.75
CA GLN A 59 -5.10 -19.67 -2.41
C GLN A 59 -4.74 -19.58 -0.92
N TRP A 60 -3.56 -19.04 -0.64
CA TRP A 60 -3.13 -18.63 0.70
C TRP A 60 -3.52 -17.20 1.06
N TRP A 61 -3.83 -16.35 0.09
CA TRP A 61 -4.23 -14.98 0.35
C TRP A 61 -5.72 -14.87 0.71
N ILE A 62 -6.02 -13.87 1.54
CA ILE A 62 -7.35 -13.48 1.96
C ILE A 62 -7.82 -12.37 1.02
N GLU A 63 -8.95 -12.58 0.36
CA GLU A 63 -9.60 -11.55 -0.46
C GLU A 63 -10.57 -10.71 0.39
N HIS A 64 -10.95 -9.55 -0.12
CA HIS A 64 -11.88 -8.65 0.56
C HIS A 64 -13.22 -9.36 0.85
N PRO A 65 -13.74 -9.37 2.09
CA PRO A 65 -14.88 -10.21 2.46
C PRO A 65 -16.17 -9.87 1.71
N ARG A 66 -16.36 -8.60 1.35
CA ARG A 66 -17.57 -8.11 0.65
C ARG A 66 -17.42 -7.99 -0.86
N PHE A 67 -16.21 -7.71 -1.34
CA PHE A 67 -15.94 -7.42 -2.75
C PHE A 67 -15.30 -8.61 -3.46
N GLY A 68 -14.72 -9.55 -2.71
CA GLY A 68 -14.02 -10.71 -3.24
C GLY A 68 -13.01 -10.31 -4.31
N ALA A 69 -13.09 -10.98 -5.46
CA ALA A 69 -12.19 -10.78 -6.58
C ALA A 69 -12.24 -9.41 -7.23
N SER A 70 -13.30 -8.60 -7.05
CA SER A 70 -13.37 -7.24 -7.62
C SER A 70 -12.49 -6.23 -6.86
N ALA A 71 -12.16 -6.53 -5.60
CA ALA A 71 -11.20 -5.74 -4.84
C ALA A 71 -9.77 -6.13 -5.17
N ASP A 72 -8.97 -5.13 -5.56
CA ASP A 72 -7.55 -5.33 -5.85
C ASP A 72 -6.69 -5.19 -4.59
N VAL A 73 -7.14 -5.80 -3.49
CA VAL A 73 -6.44 -5.79 -2.21
C VAL A 73 -6.58 -7.18 -1.59
N VAL A 74 -5.45 -7.73 -1.18
CA VAL A 74 -5.37 -9.03 -0.52
C VAL A 74 -4.41 -8.98 0.66
N ALA A 75 -4.64 -9.88 1.62
CA ALA A 75 -3.73 -10.09 2.73
C ALA A 75 -3.09 -11.48 2.68
N LEU A 76 -1.80 -11.55 2.96
CA LEU A 76 -1.08 -12.80 3.22
C LEU A 76 -0.69 -12.84 4.69
N ASN A 77 -1.09 -13.92 5.38
CA ASN A 77 -0.64 -14.16 6.73
C ASN A 77 0.86 -14.45 6.73
N LEU A 78 1.58 -13.72 7.57
CA LEU A 78 3.01 -13.86 7.72
C LEU A 78 3.30 -14.42 9.09
N ASN A 79 4.05 -15.53 9.12
CA ASN A 79 4.75 -15.97 10.30
C ASN A 79 6.24 -15.71 10.07
N TRP A 80 6.89 -15.03 11.00
CA TRP A 80 8.28 -14.61 10.90
C TRP A 80 9.02 -14.95 12.19
N GLY A 81 10.32 -15.21 12.10
CA GLY A 81 11.16 -15.45 13.26
C GLY A 81 11.58 -14.15 13.97
N SER A 82 12.45 -14.30 14.96
CA SER A 82 13.15 -13.19 15.63
C SER A 82 14.36 -12.68 14.82
N ASP A 83 14.67 -13.32 13.70
CA ASP A 83 15.76 -13.06 12.77
C ASP A 83 15.46 -11.95 11.75
N VAL A 84 14.27 -11.35 11.81
CA VAL A 84 13.87 -10.24 10.96
C VAL A 84 13.40 -9.03 11.78
N LYS A 85 13.79 -7.84 11.33
CA LYS A 85 13.26 -6.57 11.83
C LYS A 85 11.99 -6.20 11.08
N LYS A 86 10.99 -5.75 11.85
CA LYS A 86 9.64 -5.43 11.36
C LYS A 86 9.42 -3.93 11.48
N LEU A 87 8.92 -3.32 10.42
CA LEU A 87 8.50 -1.91 10.37
C LEU A 87 7.07 -1.85 9.81
N PRO A 88 6.06 -2.31 10.57
CA PRO A 88 4.68 -2.34 10.09
C PRO A 88 4.03 -0.96 10.15
N TYR A 89 2.95 -0.78 9.39
CA TYR A 89 1.97 0.27 9.64
C TYR A 89 0.95 -0.22 10.67
N TYR A 90 0.77 0.54 11.75
CA TYR A 90 -0.19 0.26 12.81
C TYR A 90 -1.53 0.95 12.53
N LEU A 91 -2.54 0.17 12.13
CA LEU A 91 -3.85 0.72 11.77
C LEU A 91 -4.71 1.11 12.98
N LYS A 92 -4.47 0.49 14.14
CA LYS A 92 -5.29 0.67 15.37
C LYS A 92 -4.72 1.70 16.35
N THR A 93 -3.62 2.36 15.99
CA THR A 93 -2.94 3.33 16.85
C THR A 93 -2.67 4.61 16.09
N ASP A 94 -2.55 5.73 16.80
CA ASP A 94 -2.22 7.02 16.19
C ASP A 94 -0.73 7.15 15.76
N LEU A 95 0.04 6.05 15.81
CA LEU A 95 1.44 6.03 15.35
C LEU A 95 1.54 6.28 13.84
N ASP A 96 0.68 5.63 13.06
CA ASP A 96 0.64 5.75 11.59
C ASP A 96 -0.69 6.37 11.07
N ARG A 97 -1.58 6.71 12.01
CA ARG A 97 -2.92 7.24 11.77
C ARG A 97 -3.12 8.52 12.57
N ALA A 98 -2.32 9.55 12.27
CA ALA A 98 -2.35 10.84 12.96
C ALA A 98 -3.62 11.67 12.72
N LYS A 99 -4.64 11.09 12.06
CA LYS A 99 -5.93 11.73 11.71
C LYS A 99 -5.72 12.97 10.86
N LEU A 100 -4.69 12.96 10.01
CA LEU A 100 -4.35 14.11 9.18
C LEU A 100 -5.50 14.41 8.22
N VAL A 101 -5.85 15.70 8.11
CA VAL A 101 -6.74 16.17 7.06
C VAL A 101 -5.89 16.30 5.79
N VAL A 102 -6.22 15.52 4.78
CA VAL A 102 -5.56 15.55 3.46
C VAL A 102 -6.58 16.02 2.44
N ARG A 103 -6.27 17.11 1.75
CA ARG A 103 -7.15 17.76 0.76
C ARG A 103 -6.63 17.59 -0.66
N PRO A 104 -7.48 17.80 -1.69
CA PRO A 104 -7.01 17.95 -3.07
C PRO A 104 -5.83 18.91 -3.17
N ALA A 105 -4.90 18.62 -4.09
CA ALA A 105 -3.65 19.34 -4.30
C ALA A 105 -2.62 19.27 -3.15
N GLU A 106 -2.92 18.59 -2.04
CA GLU A 106 -1.90 18.35 -1.02
C GLU A 106 -0.99 17.19 -1.40
N ALA A 107 0.29 17.31 -1.02
CA ALA A 107 1.30 16.32 -1.35
C ALA A 107 1.10 15.00 -0.58
N ILE A 108 1.36 13.90 -1.30
CA ILE A 108 1.38 12.53 -0.81
C ILE A 108 2.60 11.79 -1.38
N SER A 109 2.93 10.62 -0.82
CA SER A 109 4.03 9.78 -1.32
C SER A 109 3.58 8.34 -1.52
N VAL A 110 3.88 7.80 -2.70
CA VAL A 110 3.84 6.37 -3.01
C VAL A 110 5.25 5.81 -2.79
N ILE A 111 5.41 4.89 -1.84
CA ILE A 111 6.73 4.42 -1.39
C ILE A 111 6.94 2.99 -1.88
N GLY A 112 7.64 2.83 -3.01
CA GLY A 112 7.64 1.57 -3.75
C GLY A 112 8.90 1.29 -4.56
N PHE A 113 8.79 0.36 -5.52
CA PHE A 113 9.90 -0.08 -6.37
C PHE A 113 9.58 0.13 -7.86
N PRO A 114 9.63 1.38 -8.37
CA PRO A 114 9.37 1.66 -9.77
C PRO A 114 10.30 0.88 -10.69
N PHE A 115 9.73 0.12 -11.63
CA PHE A 115 10.42 -0.81 -12.53
C PHE A 115 11.24 -1.90 -11.79
N GLY A 116 10.90 -2.18 -10.52
CA GLY A 116 11.71 -3.03 -9.64
C GLY A 116 13.00 -2.37 -9.15
N LEU A 117 13.21 -1.08 -9.43
CA LEU A 117 14.35 -0.32 -8.94
C LEU A 117 14.20 -0.01 -7.46
N SER A 118 15.32 -0.03 -6.76
CA SER A 118 15.45 0.38 -5.38
C SER A 118 16.53 1.44 -5.26
N SER A 119 16.47 2.26 -4.22
CA SER A 119 17.62 3.08 -3.84
C SER A 119 18.73 2.22 -3.21
N THR A 120 19.81 2.85 -2.77
CA THR A 120 20.96 2.18 -2.14
C THR A 120 20.51 1.22 -1.05
N GLY A 121 20.98 -0.03 -1.11
CA GLY A 121 20.69 -1.02 -0.09
C GLY A 121 19.26 -1.56 -0.13
N ARG A 122 18.59 -1.61 -1.30
CA ARG A 122 17.21 -2.12 -1.50
C ARG A 122 16.10 -1.34 -0.79
N PHE A 123 16.35 -0.08 -0.44
CA PHE A 123 15.29 0.77 0.10
C PHE A 123 14.30 1.19 -0.99
N PRO A 124 13.02 1.37 -0.64
CA PRO A 124 12.02 1.84 -1.59
C PRO A 124 12.30 3.29 -2.03
N ILE A 125 11.78 3.64 -3.19
CA ILE A 125 11.84 4.98 -3.77
C ILE A 125 10.53 5.69 -3.44
N TRP A 126 10.65 6.95 -3.02
CA TRP A 126 9.52 7.81 -2.71
C TRP A 126 9.10 8.58 -3.97
N ALA A 127 8.00 8.18 -4.59
CA ALA A 127 7.36 8.93 -5.66
C ALA A 127 6.36 9.91 -5.04
N THR A 128 6.62 11.22 -5.13
CA THR A 128 5.73 12.25 -4.61
C THR A 128 4.73 12.66 -5.67
N GLY A 129 3.47 12.81 -5.26
CA GLY A 129 2.37 13.30 -6.08
C GLY A 129 1.40 14.10 -5.24
N PHE A 130 0.19 14.28 -5.75
CA PHE A 130 -0.85 15.07 -5.10
C PHE A 130 -2.14 14.26 -4.96
N MET A 131 -2.90 14.55 -3.92
CA MET A 131 -4.28 14.11 -3.82
C MET A 131 -5.09 14.69 -4.99
N ALA A 132 -5.73 13.84 -5.78
CA ALA A 132 -6.47 14.27 -6.99
C ALA A 132 -7.98 14.32 -6.80
N GLN A 133 -8.49 13.95 -5.62
CA GLN A 133 -9.92 14.00 -5.28
C GLN A 133 -10.14 14.31 -3.80
N GLU A 134 -11.37 14.67 -3.45
CA GLU A 134 -11.80 14.81 -2.06
C GLU A 134 -11.86 13.45 -1.36
N LEU A 135 -11.07 13.24 -0.29
CA LEU A 135 -11.15 11.98 0.48
C LEU A 135 -12.52 11.74 1.12
N GLY A 136 -13.32 12.80 1.35
CA GLY A 136 -14.66 12.69 1.93
C GLY A 136 -15.68 11.96 1.05
N ILE A 137 -15.37 11.70 -0.22
CA ILE A 137 -16.25 10.95 -1.15
C ILE A 137 -15.97 9.44 -1.14
N VAL A 138 -14.95 8.98 -0.41
CA VAL A 138 -14.71 7.55 -0.19
C VAL A 138 -15.85 7.01 0.67
N THR A 139 -16.54 5.99 0.16
CA THR A 139 -17.69 5.37 0.84
C THR A 139 -17.42 3.91 1.13
N PRO A 140 -18.22 3.25 2.00
CA PRO A 140 -18.14 1.81 2.16
C PRO A 140 -18.29 1.06 0.83
N ASP A 141 -19.12 1.54 -0.10
CA ASP A 141 -19.33 0.87 -1.40
C ASP A 141 -18.28 1.22 -2.46
N ASN A 142 -17.52 2.31 -2.27
CA ASN A 142 -16.39 2.68 -3.11
C ASN A 142 -15.20 3.11 -2.24
N GLN A 143 -14.36 2.13 -1.90
CA GLN A 143 -13.21 2.32 -1.01
C GLN A 143 -11.92 2.67 -1.76
N THR A 144 -12.05 3.41 -2.86
CA THR A 144 -10.92 3.82 -3.67
C THR A 144 -10.86 5.34 -3.80
N PHE A 145 -9.66 5.87 -4.02
CA PHE A 145 -9.46 7.27 -4.32
C PHE A 145 -8.36 7.50 -5.34
N LEU A 146 -8.42 8.68 -5.98
CA LEU A 146 -7.52 9.08 -7.04
C LEU A 146 -6.38 9.96 -6.54
N ILE A 147 -5.21 9.75 -7.14
CA ILE A 147 -4.00 10.53 -6.91
C ILE A 147 -3.38 10.94 -8.24
N ASP A 148 -2.73 12.08 -8.29
CA ASP A 148 -1.90 12.48 -9.44
C ASP A 148 -0.44 12.25 -9.06
N CYS A 149 0.14 11.17 -9.58
CA CYS A 149 1.51 10.79 -9.24
C CYS A 149 2.15 10.03 -10.40
N ARG A 150 3.38 10.43 -10.75
CA ARG A 150 4.23 9.79 -11.77
C ARG A 150 4.73 8.41 -11.30
N THR A 151 3.78 7.51 -11.20
CA THR A 151 3.94 6.11 -10.80
C THR A 151 4.36 5.27 -11.99
N ARG A 152 4.96 4.11 -11.72
CA ARG A 152 5.50 3.20 -12.74
C ARG A 152 5.14 1.77 -12.38
N GLN A 153 5.16 0.87 -13.36
CA GLN A 153 5.02 -0.56 -13.13
C GLN A 153 6.00 -1.00 -12.01
N GLY A 154 5.56 -1.90 -11.13
CA GLY A 154 6.33 -2.31 -9.95
C GLY A 154 6.02 -1.53 -8.68
N GLN A 155 5.21 -0.47 -8.75
CA GLN A 155 4.71 0.22 -7.56
C GLN A 155 3.36 -0.29 -7.05
N SER A 156 2.68 -1.19 -7.75
CA SER A 156 1.44 -1.82 -7.25
C SER A 156 1.66 -2.51 -5.90
N GLY A 157 0.84 -2.18 -4.92
CA GLY A 157 0.90 -2.67 -3.54
C GLY A 157 1.75 -1.78 -2.63
N SER A 158 2.29 -0.68 -3.15
CA SER A 158 3.08 0.26 -2.37
C SER A 158 2.19 1.07 -1.43
N PRO A 159 2.62 1.32 -0.19
CA PRO A 159 1.91 2.21 0.71
C PRO A 159 1.86 3.64 0.17
N VAL A 160 0.71 4.27 0.37
CA VAL A 160 0.48 5.68 0.08
C VAL A 160 0.30 6.42 1.39
N ILE A 161 1.13 7.44 1.61
CA ILE A 161 1.09 8.23 2.85
C ILE A 161 0.97 9.72 2.58
N ALA A 162 0.35 10.44 3.53
CA ALA A 162 0.55 11.88 3.66
C ALA A 162 1.61 12.13 4.73
N TYR A 163 2.66 12.87 4.39
CA TYR A 163 3.74 13.23 5.30
C TYR A 163 3.71 14.74 5.57
N ARG A 164 3.75 15.15 6.85
CA ARG A 164 3.72 16.56 7.26
C ARG A 164 4.80 16.82 8.31
N ALA A 165 5.56 17.88 8.11
CA ALA A 165 6.58 18.34 9.04
C ALA A 165 6.26 19.76 9.50
N ASN A 166 6.49 20.03 10.80
CA ASN A 166 6.30 21.32 11.47
C ASN A 166 4.86 21.81 11.61
N VAL A 167 4.04 21.74 10.55
CA VAL A 167 2.65 22.19 10.55
C VAL A 167 1.76 21.12 9.93
N PHE A 168 0.69 20.78 10.64
CA PHE A 168 -0.27 19.79 10.14
C PHE A 168 -1.68 20.11 10.62
N THR A 169 -2.64 19.80 9.76
CA THR A 169 -4.08 19.87 10.06
C THR A 169 -4.58 18.45 10.32
N TYR A 170 -5.37 18.26 11.37
CA TYR A 170 -5.89 16.95 11.77
C TYR A 170 -7.30 17.08 12.34
N VAL A 171 -8.01 15.95 12.42
CA VAL A 171 -9.28 15.85 13.13
C VAL A 171 -8.98 15.46 14.57
N ASN A 172 -9.32 16.34 15.51
CA ASN A 172 -9.12 16.07 16.94
C ASN A 172 -10.19 15.12 17.50
N ASP A 173 -10.07 14.72 18.76
CA ASP A 173 -10.99 13.76 19.39
C ASP A 173 -12.42 14.29 19.53
N SER A 174 -12.63 15.61 19.46
CA SER A 174 -13.97 16.23 19.40
C SER A 174 -14.58 16.22 17.98
N GLY A 175 -13.89 15.63 17.00
CA GLY A 175 -14.32 15.59 15.60
C GLY A 175 -14.12 16.92 14.84
N ARG A 176 -13.41 17.89 15.44
CA ARG A 176 -13.17 19.20 14.83
C ARG A 176 -11.83 19.23 14.12
N VAL A 177 -11.80 19.93 12.99
CA VAL A 177 -10.56 20.24 12.28
C VAL A 177 -9.73 21.22 13.13
N SER A 178 -8.50 20.84 13.42
CA SER A 178 -7.54 21.67 14.15
C SER A 178 -6.21 21.71 13.41
N THR A 179 -5.46 22.79 13.59
CA THR A 179 -4.12 22.97 13.02
C THR A 179 -3.13 23.15 14.15
N THR A 180 -2.04 22.39 14.12
CA THR A 180 -0.95 22.51 15.09
C THR A 180 0.34 22.89 14.38
N MET A 181 1.07 23.83 14.99
CA MET A 181 2.44 24.18 14.63
C MET A 181 3.36 23.67 15.73
N ALA A 182 4.19 22.67 15.42
CA ALA A 182 5.12 22.05 16.33
C ALA A 182 6.45 21.84 15.61
N ALA A 183 7.38 22.79 15.79
CA ALA A 183 8.69 22.74 15.15
C ALA A 183 9.42 21.43 15.49
N GLY A 184 10.03 20.80 14.48
CA GLY A 184 10.73 19.52 14.64
C GLY A 184 9.81 18.30 14.79
N THR A 185 8.48 18.48 14.76
CA THR A 185 7.53 17.37 14.79
C THR A 185 7.19 16.92 13.39
N VAL A 186 7.21 15.60 13.19
CA VAL A 186 6.78 14.93 11.96
C VAL A 186 5.55 14.09 12.29
N LYS A 187 4.56 14.15 11.40
CA LYS A 187 3.37 13.30 11.42
C LYS A 187 3.14 12.73 10.03
N TRP A 188 2.62 11.52 9.97
CA TRP A 188 2.14 10.93 8.74
C TRP A 188 0.81 10.21 8.94
N GLU A 189 0.12 10.00 7.82
CA GLU A 189 -1.12 9.26 7.74
C GLU A 189 -0.97 8.21 6.65
N PHE A 190 -1.16 6.94 7.01
CA PHE A 190 -1.28 5.86 6.06
C PHE A 190 -2.67 5.88 5.40
N LEU A 191 -2.71 6.17 4.10
CA LEU A 191 -3.95 6.36 3.36
C LEU A 191 -4.47 5.09 2.68
N GLY A 192 -3.57 4.17 2.34
CA GLY A 192 -3.93 3.00 1.55
C GLY A 192 -2.78 2.39 0.76
N ILE A 193 -3.13 1.53 -0.21
CA ILE A 193 -2.17 0.93 -1.16
C ILE A 193 -2.45 1.36 -2.60
N TYR A 194 -1.40 1.71 -3.32
CA TYR A 194 -1.50 2.08 -4.73
C TYR A 194 -1.79 0.83 -5.60
N SER A 195 -2.76 0.93 -6.51
CA SER A 195 -3.27 -0.20 -7.33
C SER A 195 -2.89 -0.17 -8.80
N GLY A 196 -2.45 0.97 -9.31
CA GLY A 196 -2.20 1.16 -10.74
C GLY A 196 -2.77 2.48 -11.24
N ARG A 197 -2.72 2.67 -12.56
CA ARG A 197 -3.19 3.89 -13.22
C ARG A 197 -4.54 3.63 -13.88
N VAL A 198 -5.40 4.64 -13.89
CA VAL A 198 -6.70 4.57 -14.57
C VAL A 198 -6.55 4.42 -16.09
N ASN A 199 -5.41 4.87 -16.63
CA ASN A 199 -5.04 4.76 -18.02
C ASN A 199 -3.50 4.72 -18.13
N SER A 200 -2.96 3.96 -19.09
CA SER A 200 -1.52 3.79 -19.31
C SER A 200 -0.78 5.07 -19.70
N GLU A 201 -1.48 6.07 -20.21
CA GLU A 201 -0.94 7.39 -20.60
C GLU A 201 -1.19 8.46 -19.54
N SER A 202 -1.95 8.16 -18.49
CA SER A 202 -2.25 9.09 -17.41
C SER A 202 -1.20 9.01 -16.29
N ASP A 203 -1.06 10.08 -15.51
CA ASP A 203 -0.41 10.07 -14.19
C ASP A 203 -1.45 9.87 -13.06
N LEU A 204 -2.75 9.76 -13.41
CA LEU A 204 -3.83 9.51 -12.45
C LEU A 204 -3.82 8.05 -11.99
N GLY A 205 -3.52 7.89 -10.72
CA GLY A 205 -3.43 6.63 -10.00
C GLY A 205 -4.66 6.32 -9.17
N LEU A 206 -4.98 5.03 -9.04
CA LEU A 206 -6.00 4.51 -8.14
C LEU A 206 -5.34 3.97 -6.87
N VAL A 207 -5.92 4.28 -5.71
CA VAL A 207 -5.47 3.81 -4.39
C VAL A 207 -6.65 3.16 -3.69
N TRP A 208 -6.44 1.96 -3.14
CA TRP A 208 -7.38 1.34 -2.20
C TRP A 208 -7.19 1.97 -0.82
N HIS A 209 -8.25 2.61 -0.32
CA HIS A 209 -8.25 3.28 0.97
C HIS A 209 -8.03 2.29 2.12
N VAL A 210 -7.43 2.78 3.21
CA VAL A 210 -7.14 1.98 4.41
C VAL A 210 -8.34 1.22 4.97
N SER A 211 -9.57 1.72 4.78
CA SER A 211 -10.79 1.00 5.19
C SER A 211 -10.97 -0.36 4.50
N ALA A 212 -10.59 -0.49 3.23
CA ALA A 212 -10.64 -1.78 2.54
C ALA A 212 -9.62 -2.78 3.11
N ILE A 213 -8.46 -2.25 3.54
CA ILE A 213 -7.42 -3.04 4.20
C ILE A 213 -7.91 -3.50 5.58
N GLU A 214 -8.58 -2.63 6.33
CA GLU A 214 -9.21 -2.97 7.62
C GLU A 214 -10.25 -4.08 7.46
N GLU A 215 -11.10 -4.03 6.42
CA GLU A 215 -12.06 -5.10 6.10
C GLU A 215 -11.37 -6.43 5.74
N VAL A 216 -10.32 -6.41 4.89
CA VAL A 216 -9.55 -7.61 4.55
C VAL A 216 -8.88 -8.24 5.78
N LEU A 217 -8.36 -7.42 6.69
CA LEU A 217 -7.71 -7.89 7.91
C LEU A 217 -8.68 -8.42 8.98
N ALA A 218 -9.98 -8.15 8.82
CA ALA A 218 -11.02 -8.62 9.72
C ALA A 218 -11.74 -9.90 9.24
N ALA A 219 -11.46 -10.34 8.01
CA ALA A 219 -11.99 -11.59 7.42
C ALA A 219 -11.28 -12.82 7.99
#